data_AF-A0A1S2VD64-F1
#
_entry.id   AF-A0A1S2VD64-F1
#
_cell.length_a   1.000
_cell.length_b   1.000
_cell.length_c   1.000
_cell.angle_alpha   90.00
_cell.angle_beta   90.00
_cell.angle_gamma   90.00
#
_symmetry.space_group_name_H-M   'P 1'
#
loop_
_entity.id
_entity.type
_entity.pdbx_description
1 polymer ?
#
loop_
_entity_poly.entity_id
_entity_poly.type
_entity_poly.pdbx_seq_one_letter_code
_entity_poly.pdbx_strand_id
1 'polypeptide(L)'
;MQTKPVTIAEFLTPFMFVALLGVLMIVEGFMHMGRENNALQFIFGVPVLLGALGAHWVVWRASLRNLRTMWIVEGVLVAIFWYLFYYVF
;
A
#
# COMPACT_ATOMS: atom_id res chain seq x y z
N MET A 1 -6.21 2.06 29.15
CA MET A 1 -5.25 1.72 28.07
C MET A 1 -4.57 3.01 27.63
N GLN A 2 -3.29 3.19 27.96
CA GLN A 2 -2.52 4.37 27.58
C GLN A 2 -2.17 4.26 26.10
N THR A 3 -2.73 5.13 25.24
CA THR A 3 -2.44 5.15 23.82
C THR A 3 -1.05 5.75 23.61
N LYS A 4 -0.09 4.91 23.18
CA LYS A 4 1.23 5.41 22.76
C LYS A 4 1.04 6.43 21.63
N PRO A 5 1.77 7.56 21.63
CA PRO A 5 1.71 8.52 20.53
C PRO A 5 2.08 7.82 19.21
N VAL A 6 1.41 8.19 18.12
CA VAL A 6 1.73 7.70 16.77
C VAL A 6 3.04 8.34 16.34
N THR A 7 4.04 7.52 16.04
CA THR A 7 5.34 7.99 15.54
C THR A 7 5.36 7.97 14.02
N ILE A 8 6.11 8.88 13.40
CA ILE A 8 6.29 8.93 11.93
C ILE A 8 6.84 7.59 11.40
N ALA A 9 7.64 6.89 12.20
CA ALA A 9 8.15 5.57 11.85
C ALA A 9 7.06 4.50 11.66
N GLU A 10 5.89 4.65 12.30
CA GLU A 10 4.74 3.74 12.11
C GLU A 10 4.06 3.90 10.75
N PHE A 11 4.31 5.01 10.05
CA PHE A 11 3.83 5.27 8.68
C PHE A 11 4.85 4.87 7.60
N LEU A 12 6.09 4.58 7.98
CA LEU A 12 7.13 4.07 7.07
C LEU A 12 7.09 2.54 7.11
N THR A 13 6.17 1.94 6.36
CA THR A 13 5.99 0.49 6.29
C THR A 13 5.78 0.01 4.84
N PRO A 14 6.00 -1.29 4.55
CA PRO A 14 5.86 -1.85 3.21
C PRO A 14 4.53 -1.52 2.53
N PHE A 15 3.38 -1.66 3.22
CA PHE A 15 2.09 -1.30 2.61
C PHE A 15 1.94 0.20 2.39
N MET A 16 2.53 1.06 3.21
CA MET A 16 2.49 2.50 2.98
C MET A 16 3.30 2.91 1.74
N PHE A 17 4.39 2.21 1.43
CA PHE A 17 5.09 2.39 0.15
C PHE A 17 4.24 1.93 -1.04
N VAL A 18 3.52 0.81 -0.93
CA VAL A 18 2.59 0.37 -1.98
C VAL A 18 1.43 1.36 -2.14
N ALA A 19 0.90 1.90 -1.04
CA ALA A 19 -0.11 2.95 -1.07
C ALA A 19 0.40 4.18 -1.82
N LEU A 20 1.64 4.60 -1.56
CA LEU A 20 2.28 5.71 -2.29
C LEU A 20 2.40 5.43 -3.79
N LEU A 21 2.75 4.20 -4.19
CA LEU A 21 2.74 3.80 -5.61
C LEU A 21 1.33 3.94 -6.21
N GLY A 22 0.30 3.53 -5.48
CA GLY A 22 -1.10 3.74 -5.86
C GLY A 22 -1.43 5.23 -6.08
N VAL A 23 -0.98 6.12 -5.18
CA VAL A 23 -1.13 7.57 -5.36
C VAL A 23 -0.45 8.05 -6.64
N LEU A 24 0.80 7.63 -6.89
CA LEU A 24 1.53 8.03 -8.09
C LEU A 24 0.83 7.58 -9.37
N MET A 25 0.28 6.35 -9.39
CA MET A 25 -0.51 5.86 -10.52
C MET A 25 -1.78 6.68 -10.75
N ILE A 26 -2.48 7.07 -9.68
CA ILE A 26 -3.67 7.92 -9.76
C ILE A 26 -3.30 9.30 -10.32
N VAL A 27 -2.24 9.92 -9.78
CA VAL A 27 -1.80 11.26 -10.21
C VAL A 27 -1.38 11.24 -11.68
N GLU A 28 -0.53 10.29 -12.08
CA GLU A 28 -0.09 10.15 -13.48
C GLU A 28 -1.27 9.87 -14.41
N GLY A 29 -2.15 8.95 -14.02
CA GLY A 29 -3.34 8.61 -14.80
C GLY A 29 -4.30 9.78 -14.97
N PHE A 30 -4.46 10.61 -13.93
CA PHE A 30 -5.30 11.80 -13.95
C PHE A 30 -4.68 12.93 -14.80
N MET A 31 -3.39 13.21 -14.61
CA MET A 31 -2.69 14.29 -15.33
C MET A 31 -2.58 14.03 -16.83
N HIS A 32 -2.59 12.76 -17.24
CA HIS A 32 -2.35 12.37 -18.62
C HIS A 32 -3.46 11.47 -19.20
N MET A 33 -4.73 11.69 -18.81
CA MET A 33 -5.89 10.89 -19.25
C MET A 33 -6.06 10.74 -20.77
N GLY A 34 -5.52 11.65 -21.58
CA GLY A 34 -5.60 11.60 -23.04
C GLY A 34 -4.81 10.45 -23.69
N ARG A 35 -4.07 9.66 -22.91
CA ARG A 35 -3.38 8.45 -23.38
C ARG A 35 -4.07 7.21 -22.82
N GLU A 36 -4.35 6.23 -23.68
CA GLU A 36 -5.13 5.04 -23.37
C GLU A 36 -4.61 4.26 -22.14
N ASN A 37 -3.28 4.13 -22.01
CA ASN A 37 -2.66 3.43 -20.87
C ASN A 37 -2.78 4.19 -19.53
N ASN A 38 -3.00 5.50 -19.56
CA ASN A 38 -3.01 6.33 -18.36
C ASN A 38 -4.37 6.31 -17.66
N ALA A 39 -5.46 6.15 -18.42
CA ALA A 39 -6.78 5.87 -17.84
C ALA A 39 -6.76 4.55 -17.05
N LEU A 40 -6.08 3.52 -17.57
CA LEU A 40 -5.86 2.26 -16.86
C LEU A 40 -5.03 2.44 -15.59
N GLN A 41 -3.95 3.25 -15.62
CA GLN A 41 -3.18 3.56 -14.42
C GLN A 41 -4.02 4.22 -13.33
N PHE A 42 -4.92 5.14 -13.68
CA PHE A 42 -5.84 5.75 -12.74
C PHE A 42 -6.79 4.70 -12.12
N ILE A 43 -7.41 3.88 -12.96
CA ILE A 43 -8.37 2.85 -12.54
C ILE A 43 -7.72 1.81 -11.63
N PHE A 44 -6.49 1.37 -11.92
CA PHE A 44 -5.77 0.41 -11.09
C PHE A 44 -5.10 1.04 -9.86
N GLY A 45 -4.71 2.31 -9.94
CA GLY A 45 -4.10 3.02 -8.82
C GLY A 45 -5.03 3.15 -7.62
N VAL A 46 -6.35 3.33 -7.85
CA VAL A 46 -7.35 3.43 -6.77
C VAL A 46 -7.44 2.14 -5.93
N PRO A 47 -7.65 0.95 -6.51
CA PRO A 47 -7.58 -0.32 -5.78
C PRO A 47 -6.25 -0.55 -5.08
N VAL A 48 -5.11 -0.20 -5.71
CA VAL A 48 -3.79 -0.36 -5.09
C VAL A 48 -3.67 0.51 -3.83
N LEU A 49 -4.05 1.78 -3.92
CA LEU A 49 -4.04 2.71 -2.79
C LEU A 49 -4.95 2.23 -1.66
N LEU A 50 -6.23 2.00 -1.97
CA LEU A 50 -7.23 1.65 -0.96
C LEU A 50 -6.97 0.27 -0.35
N GLY A 51 -6.55 -0.69 -1.17
CA GLY A 51 -6.18 -2.03 -0.73
C GLY A 51 -4.98 -2.01 0.20
N ALA A 52 -3.93 -1.26 -0.14
CA ALA A 52 -2.74 -1.13 0.70
C ALA A 52 -3.04 -0.41 2.03
N LEU A 53 -3.81 0.68 2.00
CA LEU A 53 -4.22 1.39 3.22
C LEU A 53 -5.12 0.52 4.12
N GLY A 54 -6.08 -0.19 3.54
CA GLY A 54 -6.94 -1.12 4.25
C GLY A 54 -6.16 -2.26 4.89
N ALA A 55 -5.26 -2.89 4.13
CA ALA A 55 -4.40 -3.96 4.62
C ALA A 55 -3.44 -3.46 5.72
N HIS A 56 -2.83 -2.29 5.55
CA HIS A 56 -2.02 -1.64 6.58
C HIS A 56 -2.81 -1.43 7.87
N TRP A 57 -4.02 -0.91 7.79
CA TRP A 57 -4.86 -0.70 8.98
C TRP A 57 -5.16 -2.01 9.72
N VAL A 58 -5.44 -3.09 8.99
CA VAL A 58 -5.64 -4.42 9.57
C VAL A 58 -4.37 -4.92 10.27
N VAL A 59 -3.21 -4.85 9.60
CA VAL A 59 -1.93 -5.31 10.17
C VAL A 59 -1.50 -4.45 11.36
N TRP A 60 -1.75 -3.14 11.31
CA TRP A 60 -1.49 -2.20 12.40
C TRP A 60 -2.26 -2.57 13.67
N ARG A 61 -3.54 -2.90 13.52
CA ARG A 61 -4.40 -3.39 14.61
C ARG A 61 -3.95 -4.76 15.12
N ALA A 62 -3.70 -5.71 14.22
CA ALA A 62 -3.31 -7.08 14.57
C ALA A 62 -1.93 -7.15 15.26
N SER A 63 -1.01 -6.28 14.87
CA SER A 63 0.36 -6.24 15.40
C SER A 63 0.49 -5.43 16.68
N LEU A 64 -0.62 -4.92 17.23
CA LEU A 64 -0.63 -4.03 18.42
C LEU A 64 0.33 -2.84 18.27
N ARG A 65 0.47 -2.29 17.05
CA ARG A 65 1.39 -1.20 16.70
C ARG A 65 2.87 -1.53 16.95
N ASN A 66 3.25 -2.82 16.94
CA ASN A 66 4.65 -3.23 16.95
C ASN A 66 5.27 -3.09 15.56
N LEU A 67 6.13 -2.08 15.40
CA LEU A 67 6.76 -1.74 14.12
C LEU A 67 7.52 -2.92 13.51
N ARG A 68 8.28 -3.69 14.31
CA ARG A 68 9.05 -4.83 13.80
C ARG A 68 8.13 -5.90 13.22
N THR A 69 7.06 -6.22 13.93
CA THR A 69 6.07 -7.20 13.47
C THR A 69 5.38 -6.72 12.20
N MET A 70 4.99 -5.44 12.14
CA MET A 70 4.38 -4.87 10.94
C MET A 70 5.31 -4.97 9.73
N TRP A 71 6.58 -4.59 9.87
CA TRP A 71 7.55 -4.69 8.78
C TRP A 71 7.71 -6.11 8.24
N ILE A 72 7.77 -7.11 9.13
CA ILE A 72 7.87 -8.52 8.74
C ILE A 72 6.60 -8.97 8.03
N VAL A 73 5.43 -8.73 8.63
CA VAL A 73 4.14 -9.19 8.10
C VAL A 73 3.82 -8.51 6.77
N GLU A 74 3.87 -7.18 6.73
CA GLU A 74 3.60 -6.43 5.50
C GLU A 74 4.64 -6.75 4.42
N GLY A 75 5.92 -6.89 4.77
CA GLY A 75 6.97 -7.24 3.82
C GLY A 75 6.74 -8.60 3.16
N VAL A 76 6.38 -9.62 3.96
CA VAL A 76 6.04 -10.96 3.44
C VAL A 76 4.79 -10.89 2.55
N LEU A 77 3.75 -10.18 2.97
CA LEU A 77 2.53 -10.05 2.17
C LEU A 77 2.81 -9.34 0.84
N VAL A 78 3.54 -8.23 0.86
CA VAL A 78 3.92 -7.52 -0.37
C VAL A 78 4.76 -8.41 -1.29
N ALA A 79 5.71 -9.18 -0.76
CA ALA A 79 6.50 -10.12 -1.56
C ALA A 79 5.65 -11.22 -2.19
N ILE A 80 4.68 -11.77 -1.45
CA ILE A 80 3.72 -12.76 -1.96
C ILE A 80 2.85 -12.14 -3.04
N PHE A 81 2.27 -10.96 -2.82
CA PHE A 81 1.46 -10.27 -3.82
C PHE A 81 2.25 -9.96 -5.08
N TRP A 82 3.49 -9.50 -4.94
CA TRP A 82 4.38 -9.24 -6.07
C TRP A 82 4.67 -10.51 -6.87
N TYR A 83 4.99 -11.61 -6.17
CA TYR A 83 5.18 -12.91 -6.80
C TYR A 83 3.92 -13.35 -7.54
N LEU A 84 2.76 -13.35 -6.89
CA LEU A 84 1.50 -13.74 -7.52
C LEU A 84 1.18 -12.86 -8.73
N PHE A 85 1.40 -11.55 -8.64
CA PHE A 85 1.18 -10.63 -9.75
C PHE A 85 2.06 -10.98 -10.95
N TYR A 86 3.36 -11.21 -10.72
CA TYR A 86 4.33 -11.55 -11.78
C TYR A 86 4.04 -12.88 -12.50
N TYR A 87 3.45 -13.86 -11.81
CA TYR A 87 3.15 -15.17 -12.41
C TYR A 87 1.74 -15.26 -13.02
N VAL A 88 0.80 -14.42 -12.58
CA VAL A 88 -0.61 -14.46 -13.04
C VAL A 88 -0.86 -13.47 -14.19
N PHE A 89 -0.14 -12.35 -14.23
CA PHE A 89 -0.26 -11.30 -15.25
C PHE A 89 1.02 -11.17 -16.06
#